data_AF-A0AAJ6B8H0-F1
#
_entry.id   AF-A0AAJ6B8H0-F1
#
_cell.length_a   1.000
_cell.length_b   1.000
_cell.length_c   1.000
_cell.angle_alpha   90.00
_cell.angle_beta   90.00
_cell.angle_gamma   90.00
#
_symmetry.space_group_name_H-M   'P 1'
#
loop_
_entity.id
_entity.type
_entity.pdbx_description
1 polymer ?
#
loop_
_entity_poly.entity_id
_entity_poly.type
_entity_poly.pdbx_seq_one_letter_code
_entity_poly.pdbx_strand_id
1 'polypeptide(L)' 'MTLLDVLRRIEEKIDELLNRSHASQALIPEEEVWLDNEEVMKLLFIERRTFYRRRSENLWVKKKIGGKWYYLKSSLFL' A
#
# COMPACT_ATOMS: atom_id res chain seq x y z
N MET A 1 31.58 14.60 27.50
CA MET A 1 30.40 14.51 26.63
C MET A 1 30.45 15.68 25.67
N THR A 2 30.87 15.40 24.45
CA THR A 2 31.01 16.36 23.36
C THR A 2 29.71 16.40 22.54
N LEU A 3 29.54 17.43 21.72
CA LEU A 3 28.43 17.50 20.75
C LEU A 3 28.40 16.27 19.83
N LEU A 4 29.58 15.74 19.46
CA LEU A 4 29.73 14.56 18.64
C LEU A 4 29.15 13.30 19.31
N ASP A 5 29.33 13.17 20.63
CA ASP A 5 28.77 12.05 21.40
C ASP A 5 27.23 12.08 21.42
N VAL A 6 26.65 13.29 21.46
CA VAL A 6 25.19 13.48 21.44
C VAL A 6 24.63 13.14 20.06
N LEU A 7 25.28 13.61 19.00
CA LEU A 7 24.85 13.33 17.62
C LEU A 7 24.89 11.84 17.31
N ARG A 8 25.97 11.15 17.66
CA ARG A 8 26.09 9.70 17.47
C ARG A 8 24.98 8.93 18.19
N ARG A 9 24.66 9.33 19.43
CA ARG A 9 23.60 8.69 20.21
C ARG A 9 22.19 8.95 19.65
N ILE A 10 22.00 10.07 18.96
CA ILE A 10 20.73 10.36 18.25
C ILE A 10 20.63 9.48 17.01
N GLU A 11 21.69 9.35 16.24
CA GLU A 11 21.76 8.49 15.05
C GLU A 11 21.45 7.02 15.40
N GLU A 12 22.12 6.48 16.43
CA GLU A 12 21.87 5.12 16.94
C GLU A 12 20.40 4.88 17.33
N LYS A 13 19.76 5.88 17.95
CA LYS A 13 18.34 5.80 18.33
C LYS A 13 17.40 5.87 17.13
N ILE A 14 17.74 6.65 16.10
CA ILE A 14 16.96 6.74 14.87
C ILE A 14 17.00 5.38 14.15
N ASP A 15 18.18 4.78 14.02
CA ASP A 15 18.34 3.46 13.41
C ASP A 15 17.59 2.37 14.18
N GLU A 16 17.62 2.44 15.52
CA GLU A 16 16.88 1.50 16.36
C GLU A 16 15.36 1.63 16.15
N LEU A 17 14.82 2.85 16.04
CA LEU A 17 13.40 3.09 15.81
C LEU A 17 12.96 2.66 14.40
N LEU A 18 13.81 2.90 13.38
CA LEU A 18 13.57 2.44 12.02
C LEU A 18 13.58 0.91 11.92
N ASN A 19 14.55 0.24 12.54
CA ASN A 19 14.61 -1.21 12.52
C ASN A 19 13.42 -1.86 13.25
N ARG A 20 12.95 -1.26 14.35
CA ARG A 20 11.74 -1.71 15.05
C ARG A 20 10.47 -1.52 14.22
N SER A 21 10.36 -0.43 13.46
CA SER A 21 9.19 -0.19 12.60
C SER A 21 9.16 -1.17 11.43
N HIS A 22 10.31 -1.46 10.80
CA HIS A 22 10.41 -2.48 9.75
C HIS A 22 10.16 -3.90 10.26
N ALA A 23 10.68 -4.26 11.44
CA ALA A 23 10.41 -5.56 12.05
C ALA A 23 8.93 -5.74 12.45
N SER A 24 8.26 -4.65 12.83
CA SER A 24 6.83 -4.65 13.16
C SER A 24 5.93 -4.67 11.91
N GLN A 25 6.37 -4.08 10.79
CA GLN A 25 5.67 -4.12 9.51
C GLN A 25 5.71 -5.50 8.84
N ALA A 26 6.73 -6.33 9.12
CA ALA A 26 6.85 -7.68 8.56
C ALA A 26 5.80 -8.69 9.08
N LEU A 27 5.02 -8.35 10.11
CA LEU A 27 4.07 -9.26 10.78
C LEU A 27 2.62 -8.76 10.84
N ILE A 28 2.33 -7.60 10.27
CA ILE A 28 0.95 -7.16 10.06
C ILE A 28 0.65 -7.51 8.61
N PRO A 29 -0.18 -8.53 8.31
CA PRO A 29 -0.74 -8.64 6.97
C PRO A 29 -1.36 -7.28 6.69
N GLU A 30 -0.90 -6.55 5.67
CA GLU A 30 -1.64 -5.40 5.17
C GLU A 30 -3.10 -5.86 5.08
N GLU A 31 -3.99 -5.26 5.87
CA GLU A 31 -5.41 -5.60 5.80
C GLU A 31 -5.78 -5.61 4.32
N GLU A 32 -6.30 -6.74 3.83
CA GLU A 32 -6.63 -6.86 2.40
C GLU A 32 -7.70 -5.83 2.07
N VAL A 33 -7.27 -4.66 1.58
CA VAL A 33 -8.17 -3.58 1.23
C VAL A 33 -8.79 -3.93 -0.12
N TRP A 34 -10.10 -4.14 -0.10
CA TRP A 34 -10.91 -4.41 -1.29
C TRP A 34 -11.62 -3.13 -1.72
N LEU A 35 -11.30 -2.66 -2.92
CA LEU A 35 -11.81 -1.41 -3.47
C LEU A 35 -12.90 -1.66 -4.50
N ASP A 36 -13.90 -0.81 -4.55
CA ASP A 36 -14.86 -0.80 -5.65
C ASP A 36 -14.36 -0.06 -6.90
N ASN A 37 -15.17 -0.05 -7.97
CA ASN A 37 -14.81 0.62 -9.22
C ASN A 37 -14.47 2.11 -9.01
N GLU A 38 -15.22 2.84 -8.18
CA GLU A 38 -15.00 4.28 -7.95
C GLU A 38 -13.73 4.54 -7.17
N GLU A 39 -13.47 3.73 -6.16
CA GLU A 39 -12.25 3.82 -5.35
C GLU A 39 -11.02 3.48 -6.18
N VAL A 40 -11.08 2.46 -7.06
CA VAL A 40 -9.98 2.14 -7.98
C VAL A 40 -9.71 3.31 -8.95
N MET A 41 -10.76 3.91 -9.51
CA MET A 41 -10.62 5.06 -10.40
C MET A 41 -9.95 6.25 -9.70
N LYS A 42 -10.36 6.54 -8.46
CA LYS A 42 -9.76 7.59 -7.63
C LYS A 42 -8.30 7.27 -7.28
N LEU A 43 -8.01 6.04 -6.86
CA LEU A 43 -6.67 5.60 -6.47
C LEU A 43 -5.67 5.71 -7.63
N LEU A 44 -6.07 5.26 -8.83
CA LEU A 44 -5.21 5.25 -10.01
C LEU A 44 -5.24 6.57 -10.79
N PHE A 45 -6.06 7.54 -10.37
CA PHE A 45 -6.30 8.79 -11.10
C PHE A 45 -6.71 8.54 -12.56
N ILE A 46 -7.62 7.59 -12.79
CA ILE A 46 -8.08 7.23 -14.14
C ILE A 46 -9.58 7.44 -14.32
N GLU A 47 -9.95 7.83 -15.53
CA GLU A 47 -11.34 7.93 -15.93
C GLU A 47 -11.99 6.56 -16.20
N ARG A 48 -13.33 6.55 -16.20
CA ARG A 48 -14.15 5.35 -16.43
C ARG A 48 -13.76 4.57 -17.68
N ARG A 49 -13.50 5.25 -18.80
CA ARG A 49 -13.10 4.60 -20.06
C ARG A 49 -11.79 3.82 -19.89
N THR A 50 -10.80 4.45 -19.26
CA THR A 50 -9.50 3.83 -18.98
C THR A 50 -9.61 2.69 -17.98
N PHE A 51 -10.47 2.83 -16.97
CA PHE A 51 -10.75 1.75 -16.03
C PHE A 51 -11.28 0.50 -16.72
N TYR A 52 -12.32 0.61 -17.55
CA TYR A 52 -12.91 -0.56 -18.20
C TYR A 52 -11.96 -1.22 -19.20
N ARG A 53 -11.14 -0.43 -19.90
CA ARG A 53 -10.06 -0.95 -20.76
C ARG A 53 -9.00 -1.71 -19.96
N ARG A 54 -8.49 -1.12 -18.87
CA ARG A 54 -7.52 -1.76 -17.98
C ARG A 54 -8.08 -3.01 -17.30
N ARG A 55 -9.36 -3.01 -16.96
CA ARG A 55 -10.03 -4.14 -16.33
C ARG A 55 -10.07 -5.39 -17.23
N SER A 56 -10.11 -5.21 -18.55
CA SER A 56 -10.02 -6.31 -19.52
C SER A 56 -8.58 -6.72 -19.85
N GLU A 57 -7.63 -5.79 -19.75
CA GLU A 57 -6.23 -6.00 -20.16
C GLU A 57 -5.32 -6.46 -19.00
N ASN A 58 -5.58 -6.04 -17.76
CA ASN A 58 -4.74 -6.31 -16.59
C ASN A 58 -5.19 -7.51 -15.76
N LEU A 59 -4.25 -8.10 -15.03
CA LEU A 59 -4.43 -9.24 -14.14
C LEU A 59 -4.83 -8.83 -12.70
N TRP A 60 -5.66 -7.81 -12.56
CA TRP A 60 -6.14 -7.39 -11.24
C TRP A 60 -6.92 -8.51 -10.54
N VAL A 61 -6.56 -8.75 -9.28
CA VAL A 61 -7.27 -9.71 -8.42
C VAL A 61 -8.63 -9.09 -8.07
N LYS A 62 -9.72 -9.77 -8.45
CA LYS A 62 -11.08 -9.25 -8.36
C LYS A 62 -12.08 -10.30 -7.89
N LYS A 63 -13.06 -9.88 -7.09
CA LYS A 63 -14.18 -10.73 -6.63
C LYS A 63 -15.52 -10.01 -6.79
N LYS A 64 -16.60 -10.79 -6.84
CA LYS A 64 -17.96 -10.27 -6.94
C LYS A 64 -18.72 -10.56 -5.64
N ILE A 65 -19.23 -9.52 -4.99
CA ILE A 65 -20.02 -9.61 -3.75
C ILE A 65 -21.30 -8.81 -3.98
N GLY A 66 -22.47 -9.45 -3.78
CA GLY A 66 -23.77 -8.77 -3.92
C GLY A 66 -23.99 -8.13 -5.29
N GLY A 67 -23.45 -8.70 -6.37
CA GLY A 67 -23.55 -8.12 -7.72
C GLY A 67 -22.49 -7.06 -8.07
N LYS A 68 -21.79 -6.52 -7.08
CA LYS A 68 -20.76 -5.48 -7.24
C LYS A 68 -19.36 -6.10 -7.32
N TRP A 69 -18.50 -5.50 -8.13
CA TRP A 69 -17.11 -5.93 -8.29
C TRP A 69 -16.19 -5.19 -7.33
N TYR A 70 -15.27 -5.93 -6.72
CA TYR A 70 -14.23 -5.43 -5.83
C TYR A 70 -12.86 -5.91 -6.29
N TYR A 71 -11.84 -5.11 -6.05
CA TYR A 71 -10.46 -5.33 -6.51
C TYR A 71 -9.51 -5.22 -5.33
N LEU A 72 -8.57 -6.16 -5.22
CA LEU A 72 -7.57 -6.14 -4.18
C LEU A 72 -6.60 -4.99 -4.46
N LYS A 73 -6.48 -4.03 -3.53
CA LYS A 73 -5.67 -2.82 -3.69
C LYS A 73 -4.22 -3.12 -4.08
N SER A 74 -3.60 -4.11 -3.44
CA SER A 74 -2.21 -4.51 -3.71
C SER A 74 -2.00 -5.06 -5.13
N SER A 75 -3.05 -5.57 -5.79
CA SER A 75 -2.95 -6.09 -7.15
C SER A 75 -3.03 -5.02 -8.25
N LEU A 76 -3.32 -3.77 -7.91
CA LEU A 76 -3.59 -2.70 -8.90
C LEU A 76 -2.32 -2.06 -9.47
N PHE A 77 -1.17 -2.30 -8.83
CA PHE A 77 0.13 -1.72 -9.19
C PHE A 77 1.10 -2.75 -9.81
N LEU A 78 0.62 -3.97 -10.05
CA LEU A 78 1.38 -5.06 -10.69
C LEU A 78 1.27 -5.00 -12.22
#